data_AF-A0AAE0CHM6-F1
#
_entry.id   AF-A0AAE0CHM6-F1
#
_cell.length_a   1.000
_cell.length_b   1.000
_cell.length_c   1.000
_cell.angle_alpha   90.00
_cell.angle_beta   90.00
_cell.angle_gamma   90.00
#
_symmetry.space_group_name_H-M   'P 1'
#
loop_
_entity.id
_entity.type
_entity.pdbx_description
1 polymer ?
#
loop_
_entity_poly.entity_id
_entity_poly.type
_entity_poly.pdbx_seq_one_letter_code
_entity_poly.pdbx_strand_id
1 'polypeptide(L)'
;MTESVERMRSESVDAYEWLADEDPHHWLRAYFKDITVCDMLCNNMCEAFNKTILQSRDKPVITILKMIINYVIKRLVKKRAE
;
A
#
# COMPACT_ATOMS: atom_id res chain seq x y z
N MET A 1 -10.49 -13.27 -5.85
CA MET A 1 -9.93 -13.26 -4.48
C MET A 1 -9.81 -14.69 -3.95
N THR A 2 -10.89 -15.48 -3.95
CA THR A 2 -10.84 -16.94 -3.72
C THR A 2 -9.87 -17.67 -4.65
N GLU A 3 -9.88 -17.34 -5.94
CA GLU A 3 -8.91 -17.89 -6.90
C GLU A 3 -7.43 -17.58 -6.54
N SER A 4 -7.18 -16.41 -5.95
CA SER A 4 -5.83 -15.98 -5.55
C SER A 4 -5.34 -16.75 -4.32
N VAL A 5 -6.24 -17.02 -3.38
CA VAL A 5 -5.96 -17.82 -2.16
C VAL A 5 -5.75 -19.30 -2.52
N GLU A 6 -6.54 -19.85 -3.44
CA GLU A 6 -6.32 -21.21 -3.95
C GLU A 6 -5.02 -21.36 -4.72
N ARG A 7 -4.59 -20.33 -5.46
CA ARG A 7 -3.26 -20.30 -6.09
C ARG A 7 -2.13 -20.30 -5.05
N MET A 8 -2.27 -19.55 -3.96
CA MET A 8 -1.29 -19.56 -2.87
C MET A 8 -1.14 -20.97 -2.27
N ARG A 9 -2.23 -21.74 -2.16
CA ARG A 9 -2.22 -23.14 -1.72
C ARG A 9 -1.33 -24.03 -2.59
N SER A 10 -1.32 -23.78 -3.91
CA SER A 10 -0.47 -24.54 -4.84
C SER A 10 1.01 -24.16 -4.77
N GLU A 11 1.33 -22.97 -4.25
CA GLU A 11 2.71 -22.48 -4.10
C GLU A 11 3.29 -22.77 -2.71
N SER A 12 2.48 -22.67 -1.65
CA SER A 12 2.88 -22.98 -0.27
C SER A 12 1.65 -23.30 0.58
N VAL A 13 1.58 -24.55 1.05
CA VAL A 13 0.52 -25.02 1.93
C VAL A 13 0.61 -24.35 3.30
N ASP A 14 1.82 -24.18 3.84
CA ASP A 14 2.04 -23.56 5.15
C ASP A 14 1.57 -22.09 5.18
N ALA A 15 1.81 -21.34 4.10
CA ALA A 15 1.34 -19.96 3.98
C ALA A 15 -0.19 -19.89 3.88
N TYR A 16 -0.80 -20.87 3.21
CA TYR A 16 -2.27 -20.99 3.13
C TYR A 16 -2.89 -21.27 4.49
N GLU A 17 -2.35 -22.23 5.24
CA GLU A 17 -2.87 -22.57 6.56
C GLU A 17 -2.71 -21.41 7.55
N TRP A 18 -1.57 -20.72 7.52
CA TRP A 18 -1.35 -19.52 8.33
C TRP A 18 -2.35 -18.41 8.02
N LEU A 19 -2.60 -18.15 6.72
CA LEU A 19 -3.56 -17.13 6.31
C LEU A 19 -5.01 -17.52 6.60
N ALA A 20 -5.32 -18.82 6.54
CA ALA A 20 -6.65 -19.35 6.83
C ALA A 20 -7.02 -19.27 8.32
N ASP A 21 -6.01 -19.25 9.21
CA ASP A 21 -6.19 -19.07 10.66
C ASP A 21 -6.44 -17.59 11.06
N GLU A 22 -5.96 -16.64 10.24
CA GLU A 22 -6.10 -15.21 10.49
C GLU A 22 -7.51 -14.69 10.13
N ASP A 23 -8.04 -13.74 10.91
CA ASP A 23 -9.37 -13.16 10.69
C ASP A 23 -9.50 -12.57 9.27
N PRO A 24 -10.44 -13.06 8.44
CA PRO A 24 -10.70 -12.53 7.11
C PRO A 24 -10.91 -11.00 7.07
N HIS A 25 -11.36 -10.37 8.15
CA HIS A 25 -11.51 -8.91 8.21
C HIS A 25 -10.19 -8.15 8.03
N HIS A 26 -9.04 -8.76 8.35
CA HIS A 26 -7.74 -8.11 8.25
C HIS A 26 -7.15 -8.14 6.84
N TRP A 27 -7.48 -9.16 6.04
CA TRP A 27 -6.78 -9.43 4.78
C TRP A 27 -7.71 -9.60 3.58
N LEU A 28 -8.98 -9.95 3.80
CA LEU A 28 -9.94 -10.10 2.71
C LEU A 28 -10.64 -8.76 2.43
N ARG A 29 -10.35 -8.25 1.23
CA ARG A 29 -10.91 -6.99 0.71
C ARG A 29 -12.44 -6.87 0.80
N ALA A 30 -13.17 -7.99 0.77
CA ALA A 30 -14.64 -8.01 0.89
C ALA A 30 -15.16 -7.53 2.25
N TYR A 31 -14.33 -7.55 3.30
CA TYR A 31 -14.69 -7.07 4.64
C TYR A 31 -14.20 -5.65 4.93
N PHE A 32 -13.48 -5.02 4.00
CA PHE A 32 -13.07 -3.63 4.17
C PHE A 32 -14.29 -2.72 4.03
N LYS A 33 -14.44 -1.75 4.95
CA LYS A 33 -15.55 -0.79 4.89
C LYS A 33 -15.43 0.07 3.63
N ASP A 34 -16.49 0.09 2.81
CA ASP A 34 -16.62 0.93 1.61
C ASP A 34 -16.44 2.43 1.87
N ILE A 35 -16.56 2.86 3.13
CA ILE A 35 -16.33 4.24 3.59
C ILE A 35 -14.94 4.75 3.20
N THR A 36 -13.95 3.86 3.05
CA THR A 36 -12.56 4.24 2.75
C THR A 36 -12.21 4.24 1.26
N VAL A 37 -13.11 3.77 0.38
CA VAL A 37 -12.87 3.59 -1.06
C VAL A 37 -13.68 4.60 -1.86
N CYS A 38 -13.57 5.88 -1.54
CA CYS A 38 -14.01 6.91 -2.48
C CYS A 38 -12.92 7.05 -3.54
N ASP A 39 -13.22 6.74 -4.81
CA ASP A 39 -12.30 6.93 -5.94
C ASP A 39 -11.72 8.34 -5.95
N MET A 40 -12.48 9.35 -5.53
CA MET A 40 -11.99 10.71 -5.39
C MET A 40 -10.86 10.83 -4.35
N LEU A 41 -10.96 10.17 -3.20
CA LEU A 41 -9.92 10.18 -2.17
C LEU A 41 -8.70 9.37 -2.59
N CYS A 42 -8.90 8.17 -3.14
CA CYS A 42 -7.81 7.31 -3.60
C CYS A 42 -7.06 7.93 -4.78
N ASN A 43 -7.78 8.45 -5.78
CA ASN A 43 -7.17 9.08 -6.94
C ASN A 43 -6.40 10.35 -6.54
N ASN A 44 -6.95 11.19 -5.64
CA ASN A 44 -6.24 12.35 -5.12
C ASN A 44 -4.94 11.98 -4.38
N MET A 45 -4.93 10.88 -3.60
CA MET A 45 -3.70 10.43 -2.94
C MET A 45 -2.68 9.89 -3.92
N CYS A 46 -3.10 9.09 -4.91
CA CYS A 46 -2.23 8.57 -5.96
C CYS A 46 -1.66 9.72 -6.82
N GLU A 47 -2.47 10.70 -7.22
CA GLU A 47 -2.04 11.88 -7.95
C GLU A 47 -1.03 12.72 -7.16
N ALA A 48 -1.31 12.97 -5.87
CA ALA A 48 -0.39 13.71 -5.01
C ALA A 48 0.95 12.98 -4.82
N PHE A 49 0.93 11.65 -4.70
CA PHE A 49 2.13 10.84 -4.61
C PHE A 49 2.90 10.82 -5.94
N ASN A 50 2.22 10.59 -7.06
CA ASN A 50 2.81 10.58 -8.40
C ASN A 50 3.48 11.92 -8.74
N LYS A 51 2.83 13.04 -8.38
CA LYS A 51 3.41 14.39 -8.52
C LYS A 51 4.69 14.57 -7.72
N THR A 52 4.77 13.94 -6.56
CA THR A 52 5.94 14.03 -5.67
C THR A 52 7.14 13.24 -6.20
N ILE A 53 6.90 12.04 -6.73
CA ILE A 53 7.98 11.15 -7.20
C ILE A 53 8.38 11.40 -8.66
N LEU A 54 7.67 12.27 -9.36
CA LEU A 54 7.92 12.58 -10.78
C LEU A 54 9.36 13.02 -11.04
N GLN A 55 9.95 13.78 -10.11
CA GLN A 55 11.33 14.29 -10.21
C GLN A 55 12.42 13.27 -9.82
N SER A 56 12.05 12.15 -9.21
CA SER A 56 12.99 11.09 -8.83
C SER A 56 13.01 9.93 -9.82
N ARG A 57 12.04 9.87 -10.74
CA ARG A 57 11.80 8.71 -11.63
C ARG A 57 12.96 8.38 -12.57
N ASP A 58 13.81 9.36 -12.88
CA ASP A 58 15.02 9.21 -13.71
C ASP A 58 16.25 8.73 -12.92
N LYS A 59 16.12 8.53 -11.60
CA LYS A 59 17.23 8.17 -10.70
C LYS A 59 17.29 6.66 -10.46
N PRO A 60 18.45 6.13 -10.03
CA PRO A 60 18.57 4.76 -9.56
C PRO A 60 17.58 4.46 -8.42
N VAL A 61 17.12 3.20 -8.32
CA VAL A 61 16.11 2.76 -7.33
C VAL A 61 16.46 3.17 -5.90
N ILE A 62 17.72 3.02 -5.49
CA ILE A 62 18.19 3.42 -4.16
C ILE A 62 18.00 4.91 -3.91
N THR A 63 18.23 5.74 -4.93
CA THR A 63 18.07 7.20 -4.86
C THR A 63 16.59 7.57 -4.75
N ILE A 64 15.71 6.92 -5.53
CA ILE A 64 14.25 7.10 -5.44
C ILE A 64 13.75 6.83 -4.03
N LEU A 65 14.15 5.70 -3.44
CA LEU A 65 13.75 5.31 -2.08
C LEU A 65 14.18 6.33 -1.04
N LYS A 66 15.44 6.80 -1.09
CA LYS A 66 15.93 7.85 -0.19
C LYS A 66 15.14 9.15 -0.34
N MET A 67 14.79 9.55 -1.56
CA MET A 67 14.00 10.74 -1.83
C MET A 67 12.57 10.64 -1.28
N ILE A 68 11.92 9.48 -1.44
CA ILE A 68 10.58 9.21 -0.89
C ILE A 68 10.61 9.27 0.64
N ILE A 69 11.55 8.58 1.28
CA ILE A 69 11.67 8.56 2.75
C ILE A 69 11.88 9.98 3.28
N ASN A 70 12.80 10.75 2.68
CA ASN A 70 13.07 12.13 3.10
C ASN A 70 11.83 13.03 2.94
N TYR A 71 11.10 12.87 1.82
CA TYR A 71 9.84 13.60 1.61
C TYR A 71 8.80 13.28 2.70
N VAL A 72 8.59 12.00 3.02
CA VAL A 72 7.62 11.56 4.04
C VAL A 72 8.00 12.13 5.41
N ILE A 73 9.27 12.01 5.80
CA ILE A 73 9.77 12.53 7.09
C ILE A 73 9.53 14.05 7.19
N LYS A 74 9.94 14.82 6.17
CA LYS A 74 9.73 16.28 6.14
C LYS A 74 8.27 16.66 6.25
N ARG A 75 7.39 15.94 5.54
CA ARG A 75 5.94 16.17 5.58
C ARG A 75 5.35 15.88 6.96
N LEU A 76 5.76 14.78 7.60
CA LEU A 76 5.31 14.42 8.94
C LEU A 76 5.78 15.43 9.99
N VAL A 77 7.04 15.86 9.93
CA VAL A 77 7.58 16.88 10.85
C VAL A 77 6.82 18.19 10.69
N LYS A 78 6.63 18.66 9.44
CA LYS A 78 5.86 19.88 9.18
C LYS A 78 4.44 19.78 9.73
N LYS A 79 3.76 18.65 9.51
CA LYS A 79 2.39 18.41 9.99
C LYS A 79 2.26 18.30 11.51
N ARG A 80 3.33 17.94 12.23
CA ARG A 80 3.36 17.92 13.69
C ARG A 80 3.61 19.29 14.31
N ALA A 81 4.16 20.22 13.54
CA ALA A 81 4.44 21.59 13.96
C ALA A 81 3.31 22.58 13.60
N GLU A 82 2.34 22.13 12.79
CA GLU A 82 1.05 22.80 12.50
C GLU A 82 0.03 22.46 13.59
#